data_AF-A0A1A3KQJ6-F1
#
_entry.id   AF-A0A1A3KQJ6-F1
#
_cell.length_a   1.000
_cell.length_b   1.000
_cell.length_c   1.000
_cell.angle_alpha   90.00
_cell.angle_beta   90.00
_cell.angle_gamma   90.00
#
_symmetry.space_group_name_H-M   'P 1'
#
loop_
_entity.id
_entity.type
_entity.pdbx_description
1 polymer ?
#
loop_
_entity_poly.entity_id
_entity_poly.type
_entity_poly.pdbx_seq_one_letter_code
_entity_poly.pdbx_strand_id
1 'polypeptide(L)'
;MQQLLDVRPELLLDGRRPDTVTLADRLASMWLADETVLYIGLAGTSVAKRVRQYYKTPLGARKPHAGGWPLKTLANLDQLWVHYARCASVDAAERAMLDTFASGVSASARAALCDPDVPLPFANLTVPRGARKRHGISGAREP
;
A
#
# COMPACT_ATOMS: atom_id res chain seq x y z
N MET A 1 11.16 8.30 -5.59
CA MET A 1 11.95 7.05 -5.42
C MET A 1 13.29 7.36 -4.78
N GLN A 2 14.12 8.23 -5.37
CA GLN A 2 15.38 8.69 -4.77
C GLN A 2 15.23 9.10 -3.30
N GLN A 3 14.24 9.96 -2.99
CA GLN A 3 13.93 10.36 -1.62
C GLN A 3 13.79 9.18 -0.63
N LEU A 4 13.12 8.09 -1.03
CA LEU A 4 12.94 6.94 -0.14
C LEU A 4 14.26 6.20 0.10
N LEU A 5 15.09 6.07 -0.94
CA LEU A 5 16.42 5.48 -0.81
C LEU A 5 17.29 6.35 0.11
N ASP A 6 17.25 7.67 -0.03
CA ASP A 6 18.05 8.58 0.78
C ASP A 6 17.67 8.52 2.27
N VAL A 7 16.37 8.56 2.57
CA VAL A 7 15.89 8.56 3.97
C VAL A 7 15.91 7.18 4.61
N ARG A 8 16.01 6.09 3.82
CA ARG A 8 16.08 4.70 4.28
C ARG A 8 17.30 3.99 3.67
N PRO A 9 18.54 4.27 4.09
CA PRO A 9 19.76 3.59 3.60
C PRO A 9 19.74 2.05 3.78
N GLU A 10 18.93 1.54 4.70
CA GLU A 10 18.69 0.12 4.98
C GLU A 10 17.61 -0.53 4.10
N LEU A 11 16.96 0.22 3.20
CA LEU A 11 15.97 -0.35 2.28
C LEU A 11 16.64 -1.38 1.36
N LEU A 12 16.07 -2.58 1.31
CA LEU A 12 16.44 -3.66 0.41
C LEU A 12 15.24 -4.07 -0.46
N LEU A 13 15.53 -4.53 -1.66
CA LEU A 13 14.63 -5.25 -2.56
C LEU A 13 15.25 -6.62 -2.80
N ASP A 14 14.53 -7.68 -2.42
CA ASP A 14 14.98 -9.07 -2.55
C ASP A 14 16.36 -9.30 -1.93
N GLY A 15 16.61 -8.65 -0.79
CA GLY A 15 17.85 -8.75 -0.02
C GLY A 15 19.01 -7.89 -0.52
N ARG A 16 18.84 -7.10 -1.58
CA ARG A 16 19.88 -6.21 -2.13
C ARG A 16 19.42 -4.76 -2.14
N ARG A 17 20.37 -3.82 -2.08
CA ARG A 17 20.08 -2.40 -2.25
C ARG A 17 19.69 -2.12 -3.71
N PRO A 18 18.46 -1.67 -4.01
CA PRO A 18 18.07 -1.34 -5.37
C PRO A 18 18.52 0.07 -5.76
N ASP A 19 18.65 0.32 -7.05
CA ASP A 19 18.65 1.68 -7.59
C ASP A 19 17.22 2.23 -7.73
N THR A 20 17.09 3.46 -8.22
CA THR A 20 15.79 4.14 -8.36
C THR A 20 14.87 3.49 -9.37
N VAL A 21 15.42 2.97 -10.48
CA VAL A 21 14.66 2.32 -11.55
C VAL A 21 14.12 0.99 -11.07
N THR A 22 14.97 0.13 -10.52
CA THR A 22 14.59 -1.19 -10.01
C THR A 22 13.53 -1.08 -8.90
N LEU A 23 13.65 -0.09 -8.01
CA LEU A 23 12.65 0.14 -6.98
C LEU A 23 11.32 0.64 -7.57
N ALA A 24 11.36 1.52 -8.58
CA ALA A 24 10.17 2.00 -9.27
C ALA A 24 9.45 0.85 -9.98
N ASP A 25 10.17 0.01 -10.71
CA ASP A 25 9.63 -1.15 -11.41
C ASP A 25 8.98 -2.14 -10.44
N ARG A 26 9.61 -2.38 -9.28
CA ARG A 26 8.99 -3.22 -8.25
C ARG A 26 7.69 -2.61 -7.74
N LEU A 27 7.65 -1.31 -7.44
CA LEU A 27 6.41 -0.66 -7.01
C LEU A 27 5.34 -0.74 -8.11
N ALA A 28 5.70 -0.50 -9.37
CA ALA A 28 4.79 -0.62 -10.50
C ALA A 28 4.21 -2.04 -10.62
N SER A 29 5.00 -3.09 -10.38
CA SER A 29 4.53 -4.48 -10.39
C SER A 29 3.54 -4.84 -9.27
N MET A 30 3.33 -3.96 -8.29
CA MET A 30 2.29 -4.12 -7.26
C MET A 30 0.94 -3.52 -7.67
N TRP A 31 0.88 -2.83 -8.82
CA TRP A 31 -0.31 -2.15 -9.33
C TRP A 31 -1.18 -3.09 -10.16
N LEU A 32 -2.50 -2.94 -10.01
CA LEU A 32 -3.53 -3.62 -10.80
C LEU A 32 -4.07 -2.61 -11.81
N ALA A 33 -3.71 -2.76 -13.09
CA ALA A 33 -3.95 -1.75 -14.12
C ALA A 33 -5.44 -1.49 -14.41
N ASP A 34 -6.31 -2.45 -14.10
CA ASP A 34 -7.76 -2.40 -14.25
C ASP A 34 -8.49 -1.91 -12.98
N GLU A 35 -7.77 -1.60 -11.90
CA GLU A 35 -8.34 -1.21 -10.62
C GLU A 35 -8.04 0.25 -10.27
N THR A 36 -9.05 0.93 -9.74
CA THR A 36 -8.93 2.33 -9.30
C THR A 36 -8.73 2.48 -7.80
N VAL A 37 -9.00 1.42 -7.03
CA VAL A 37 -8.84 1.42 -5.57
C VAL A 37 -7.39 1.09 -5.21
N LEU A 38 -6.68 2.07 -4.64
CA LEU A 38 -5.24 1.97 -4.36
C LEU A 38 -4.93 1.51 -2.94
N TYR A 39 -5.85 1.77 -2.03
CA TYR A 39 -5.71 1.44 -0.62
C TYR A 39 -7.08 1.31 0.04
N ILE A 40 -7.27 0.22 0.78
CA ILE A 40 -8.41 -0.02 1.66
C ILE A 40 -7.88 -0.06 3.09
N GLY A 41 -8.51 0.70 3.98
CA GLY A 41 -8.12 0.72 5.38
C GLY A 41 -9.25 1.17 6.29
N LEU A 42 -9.14 0.80 7.57
CA LEU A 42 -10.08 1.22 8.61
C LEU A 42 -9.64 2.46 9.39
N ALA A 43 -10.62 3.15 10.00
CA ALA A 43 -10.40 4.16 11.02
C ALA A 43 -11.32 3.89 12.22
N GLY A 44 -10.75 3.39 13.33
CA GLY A 44 -11.54 2.97 14.50
C GLY A 44 -12.16 4.10 15.33
N THR A 45 -11.79 5.37 15.10
CA THR A 45 -12.32 6.51 15.86
C THR A 45 -12.69 7.69 14.97
N SER A 46 -11.74 8.18 14.18
CA SER A 46 -11.94 9.35 13.32
C SER A 46 -11.24 9.18 11.98
N VAL A 47 -12.03 9.22 10.90
CA VAL A 47 -11.52 9.27 9.53
C VAL A 47 -10.65 10.52 9.33
N ALA A 48 -11.12 11.69 9.77
CA ALA A 48 -10.37 12.94 9.68
C ALA A 48 -8.98 12.85 10.36
N LYS A 49 -8.91 12.23 11.55
CA LYS A 49 -7.63 11.98 12.23
C LYS A 49 -6.74 11.04 11.41
N ARG A 50 -7.28 9.94 10.88
CA ARG A 50 -6.53 8.97 10.07
C ARG A 50 -5.99 9.62 8.78
N VAL A 51 -6.82 10.38 8.07
CA VAL A 51 -6.40 11.14 6.87
C VAL A 51 -5.29 12.12 7.22
N ARG A 52 -5.41 12.89 8.31
CA ARG A 52 -4.34 13.79 8.76
C ARG A 52 -3.04 13.03 9.06
N GLN A 53 -3.11 11.84 9.67
CA GLN A 53 -1.92 11.02 9.93
C GLN A 53 -1.23 10.59 8.63
N TYR A 54 -2.00 10.27 7.59
CA TYR A 54 -1.45 9.98 6.26
C TYR A 54 -0.66 11.16 5.69
N TYR A 55 -1.22 12.36 5.70
CA TYR A 55 -0.50 13.55 5.20
C TYR A 55 0.73 13.88 6.06
N LYS A 56 0.63 13.76 7.39
CA LYS A 56 1.72 14.12 8.30
C LYS A 56 2.88 13.12 8.34
N THR A 57 2.65 11.84 8.09
CA THR A 57 3.72 10.82 8.17
C THR A 57 4.66 11.00 6.96
N PRO A 58 5.94 11.35 7.13
CA PRO A 58 6.84 11.45 5.99
C PRO A 58 7.07 10.09 5.31
N LEU A 59 7.48 10.09 4.03
CA LEU A 59 7.93 8.87 3.36
C LEU A 59 9.14 8.30 4.10
N GLY A 60 9.13 7.01 4.42
CA GLY A 60 10.17 6.36 5.23
C GLY A 60 9.95 6.42 6.76
N ALA A 61 9.06 7.26 7.26
CA ALA A 61 8.79 7.33 8.70
C ALA A 61 7.86 6.21 9.18
N ARG A 62 7.99 5.79 10.44
CA ARG A 62 7.06 4.83 11.07
C ARG A 62 5.80 5.48 11.63
N LYS A 63 5.91 6.73 12.07
CA LYS A 63 4.85 7.43 12.82
C LYS A 63 4.51 8.76 12.12
N PRO A 64 3.28 9.27 12.28
CA PRO A 64 2.17 8.73 13.07
C PRO A 64 1.46 7.48 12.53
N HIS A 65 1.52 7.20 11.22
CA HIS A 65 0.89 6.02 10.61
C HIS A 65 1.63 5.57 9.35
N ALA A 66 2.31 4.43 9.44
CA ALA A 66 3.17 3.89 8.39
C ALA A 66 2.47 2.95 7.38
N GLY A 67 1.18 2.62 7.58
CA GLY A 67 0.41 1.85 6.61
C GLY A 67 0.20 2.65 5.32
N GLY A 68 0.00 1.98 4.19
CA GLY A 68 -0.28 2.63 2.90
C GLY A 68 0.86 3.48 2.33
N TRP A 69 2.10 3.34 2.84
CA TRP A 69 3.23 4.15 2.40
C TRP A 69 3.49 4.16 0.88
N PRO A 70 3.20 3.11 0.08
CA PRO A 70 3.38 3.18 -1.37
C PRO A 70 2.58 4.32 -2.03
N LEU A 71 1.46 4.77 -1.44
CA LEU A 71 0.74 5.94 -1.95
C LEU A 71 1.63 7.19 -2.05
N LYS A 72 2.60 7.34 -1.13
CA LYS A 72 3.52 8.48 -1.09
C LYS A 72 4.56 8.47 -2.20
N THR A 73 4.62 7.41 -3.01
CA THR A 73 5.49 7.33 -4.19
C THR A 73 4.78 7.75 -5.47
N LEU A 74 3.47 8.03 -5.42
CA LEU A 74 2.69 8.47 -6.57
C LEU A 74 2.96 9.94 -6.88
N ALA A 75 3.19 10.24 -8.16
CA ALA A 75 3.45 11.61 -8.62
C ALA A 75 2.22 12.52 -8.50
N ASN A 76 1.01 11.94 -8.54
CA ASN A 76 -0.28 12.62 -8.52
C ASN A 76 -1.05 12.35 -7.20
N LEU A 77 -0.33 12.20 -6.08
CA LEU A 77 -0.93 11.92 -4.77
C LEU A 77 -2.01 12.94 -4.37
N ASP A 78 -1.86 14.19 -4.80
CA ASP A 78 -2.79 15.32 -4.57
C ASP A 78 -4.09 15.23 -5.39
N GLN A 79 -4.16 14.32 -6.37
CA GLN A 79 -5.33 14.10 -7.23
C GLN A 79 -6.17 12.88 -6.81
N LEU A 80 -5.81 12.23 -5.69
CA LEU A 80 -6.53 11.07 -5.19
C LEU A 80 -7.72 11.46 -4.31
N TRP A 81 -8.74 10.61 -4.33
CA TRP A 81 -9.95 10.79 -3.53
C TRP A 81 -10.01 9.78 -2.38
N VAL A 82 -10.52 10.22 -1.23
CA VAL A 82 -10.78 9.36 -0.07
C VAL A 82 -12.28 9.16 0.06
N HIS A 83 -12.74 7.94 -0.20
CA HIS A 83 -14.10 7.52 0.04
C HIS A 83 -14.20 6.83 1.40
N TYR A 84 -15.20 7.18 2.19
CA TYR A 84 -15.40 6.59 3.52
C TYR A 84 -16.88 6.44 3.85
N ALA A 85 -17.20 5.44 4.67
CA ALA A 85 -18.54 5.19 5.17
C ALA A 85 -18.48 4.80 6.65
N ARG A 86 -19.54 5.11 7.40
CA ARG A 86 -19.74 4.57 8.75
C ARG A 86 -20.17 3.12 8.65
N CYS A 87 -19.72 2.29 9.57
CA CYS A 87 -20.10 0.89 9.67
C CYS A 87 -20.18 0.47 11.14
N ALA A 88 -20.89 -0.63 11.41
CA ALA A 88 -21.02 -1.16 12.76
C ALA A 88 -19.72 -1.82 13.27
N SER A 89 -18.97 -2.47 12.36
CA SER A 89 -17.68 -3.10 12.66
C SER A 89 -16.69 -2.75 11.56
N VAL A 90 -15.67 -1.97 11.91
CA VAL A 90 -14.64 -1.52 10.96
C VAL A 90 -13.75 -2.67 10.48
N ASP A 91 -13.49 -3.66 11.34
CA ASP A 91 -12.70 -4.84 10.99
C ASP A 91 -13.46 -5.72 9.98
N ALA A 92 -14.76 -5.93 10.22
CA ALA A 92 -15.59 -6.71 9.31
C ALA A 92 -15.77 -6.00 7.95
N ALA A 93 -15.95 -4.68 7.97
CA ALA A 93 -16.06 -3.88 6.76
C ALA A 93 -14.76 -3.86 5.94
N GLU A 94 -13.60 -3.65 6.58
CA GLU A 94 -12.30 -3.69 5.89
C GLU A 94 -12.05 -5.06 5.25
N ARG A 95 -12.33 -6.14 5.99
CA ARG A 95 -12.21 -7.51 5.49
C ARG A 95 -13.11 -7.74 4.27
N ALA A 96 -14.38 -7.38 4.36
CA ALA A 96 -15.34 -7.54 3.28
C ALA A 96 -14.95 -6.74 2.02
N MET A 97 -14.45 -5.51 2.18
CA MET A 97 -13.97 -4.69 1.06
C MET A 97 -12.74 -5.31 0.38
N LEU A 98 -11.80 -5.83 1.16
CA LEU A 98 -10.61 -6.50 0.62
C LEU A 98 -10.96 -7.81 -0.09
N ASP A 99 -11.86 -8.62 0.47
CA ASP A 99 -12.31 -9.86 -0.16
C ASP A 99 -13.07 -9.55 -1.46
N THR A 100 -13.94 -8.54 -1.45
CA THR A 100 -14.65 -8.06 -2.66
C THR A 100 -13.67 -7.60 -3.73
N PHE A 101 -12.70 -6.74 -3.36
CA PHE A 101 -11.66 -6.28 -4.28
C PHE A 101 -10.92 -7.47 -4.91
N ALA A 102 -10.38 -8.37 -4.08
CA ALA A 102 -9.59 -9.52 -4.55
C ALA A 102 -10.38 -10.48 -5.46
N SER A 103 -11.71 -10.57 -5.28
CA SER A 103 -12.61 -11.34 -6.13
C SER A 103 -12.94 -10.67 -7.46
N GLY A 104 -12.85 -9.34 -7.53
CA GLY A 104 -13.14 -8.53 -8.71
C GLY A 104 -11.95 -8.39 -9.66
N VAL A 105 -10.72 -8.56 -9.16
CA VAL A 105 -9.50 -8.45 -9.97
C VAL A 105 -9.53 -9.43 -11.15
N SER A 106 -9.30 -8.93 -12.36
CA SER A 106 -9.25 -9.77 -13.56
C SER A 106 -8.11 -10.79 -13.51
N ALA A 107 -8.29 -11.91 -14.21
CA ALA A 107 -7.23 -12.92 -14.31
C ALA A 107 -5.95 -12.35 -14.93
N SER A 108 -6.07 -11.45 -15.92
CA SER A 108 -4.94 -10.78 -16.57
C SER A 108 -4.17 -9.88 -15.60
N ALA A 109 -4.86 -9.04 -14.83
CA ALA A 109 -4.19 -8.14 -13.90
C ALA A 109 -3.58 -8.90 -12.72
N ARG A 110 -4.26 -9.94 -12.22
CA ARG A 110 -3.71 -10.85 -11.20
C ARG A 110 -2.42 -11.52 -11.68
N ALA A 111 -2.39 -12.02 -12.92
CA ALA A 111 -1.19 -12.68 -13.46
C ALA A 111 0.00 -11.73 -13.64
N ALA A 112 -0.25 -10.44 -13.85
CA ALA A 112 0.78 -9.41 -14.01
C ALA A 112 1.36 -8.90 -12.67
N LEU A 113 0.72 -9.22 -11.53
CA LEU A 113 1.20 -8.79 -10.23
C LEU A 113 2.51 -9.48 -9.83
N CYS A 114 3.32 -8.78 -9.04
CA CYS A 114 4.49 -9.37 -8.39
C CYS A 114 4.15 -10.54 -7.44
N ASP A 115 2.91 -10.60 -6.97
CA ASP A 115 2.39 -11.68 -6.14
C ASP A 115 0.93 -12.01 -6.54
N PRO A 116 0.73 -12.94 -7.50
CA PRO A 116 -0.61 -13.34 -7.96
C PRO A 116 -1.48 -14.02 -6.88
N ASP A 117 -0.88 -14.53 -5.80
CA ASP A 117 -1.61 -15.20 -4.72
C ASP A 117 -2.24 -14.21 -3.74
N VAL A 118 -1.75 -12.96 -3.71
CA VAL A 118 -2.19 -11.91 -2.79
C VAL A 118 -2.54 -10.63 -3.58
N PRO A 119 -3.65 -10.63 -4.35
CA PRO A 119 -4.07 -9.51 -5.21
C PRO A 119 -4.73 -8.38 -4.41
N LEU A 120 -3.93 -7.77 -3.53
CA LEU A 120 -4.34 -6.63 -2.72
C LEU A 120 -4.20 -5.32 -3.52
N PRO A 121 -4.97 -4.27 -3.15
CA PRO A 121 -4.74 -2.92 -3.66
C PRO A 121 -3.27 -2.52 -3.57
N PHE A 122 -2.84 -1.64 -4.47
CA PHE A 122 -1.45 -1.22 -4.63
C PHE A 122 -0.71 -1.00 -3.29
N ALA A 123 -1.30 -0.23 -2.37
CA ALA A 123 -0.68 0.14 -1.10
C ALA A 123 -1.09 -0.74 0.10
N ASN A 124 -1.92 -1.77 -0.11
CA ASN A 124 -2.19 -2.81 0.89
C ASN A 124 -1.10 -3.89 0.79
N LEU A 125 -0.28 -4.00 1.83
CA LEU A 125 0.84 -4.94 1.86
C LEU A 125 0.54 -6.22 2.63
N THR A 126 -0.54 -6.24 3.40
CA THR A 126 -0.91 -7.36 4.28
C THR A 126 -2.41 -7.53 4.28
N VAL A 127 -2.87 -8.78 4.16
CA VAL A 127 -4.25 -9.15 4.45
C VAL A 127 -4.46 -9.05 5.96
N PRO A 128 -5.55 -8.46 6.47
CA PRO A 128 -5.83 -8.41 7.91
C PRO A 128 -5.74 -9.82 8.53
N ARG A 129 -4.82 -9.99 9.48
CA ARG A 129 -4.49 -11.27 10.13
C ARG A 129 -4.11 -12.41 9.17
N GLY A 130 -3.58 -12.10 8.00
CA GLY A 130 -3.28 -13.08 6.95
C GLY A 130 -1.92 -12.87 6.30
N ALA A 131 -1.83 -13.33 5.05
CA ALA A 131 -0.61 -13.28 4.26
C ALA A 131 -0.14 -11.84 3.99
N ARG A 132 1.18 -11.69 3.85
CA ARG A 132 1.82 -10.46 3.39
C ARG A 132 2.14 -10.61 1.90
N LYS A 133 1.84 -9.57 1.10
CA LYS A 133 2.22 -9.48 -0.31
C LYS A 133 3.74 -9.70 -0.43
N ARG A 134 4.17 -10.63 -1.28
CA ARG A 134 5.59 -10.97 -1.52
C ARG A 134 6.25 -9.96 -2.46
N HIS A 135 6.24 -8.70 -2.05
CA HIS A 135 6.76 -7.59 -2.84
C HIS A 135 8.28 -7.38 -2.72
N GLY A 136 8.99 -8.17 -1.90
CA GLY A 136 10.47 -8.13 -1.81
C GLY A 136 11.08 -6.94 -1.06
N ILE A 137 10.32 -5.87 -0.82
CA ILE A 137 10.84 -4.63 -0.19
C ILE A 137 10.87 -4.78 1.34
N SER A 138 12.04 -4.54 1.93
CA SER A 138 12.24 -4.42 3.39
C SER A 138 12.93 -3.09 3.72
N GLY A 139 12.91 -2.66 4.99
CA GLY A 139 13.56 -1.41 5.41
C GLY A 139 12.90 -0.11 4.94
N ALA A 140 11.81 -0.16 4.16
CA ALA A 140 11.14 1.02 3.60
C ALA A 140 10.52 1.99 4.63
N ARG A 141 10.51 1.64 5.92
CA ARG A 141 10.05 2.49 7.02
C ARG A 141 10.92 2.26 8.25
N GLU A 142 10.99 3.24 9.14
CA GLU A 142 11.65 3.13 10.45
C GLU A 142 11.17 1.88 11.25
N PRO A 143 12.05 1.27 12.06
CA PRO A 143 11.78 0.05 12.82
C PRO A 143 10.77 0.22 13.96
#